data_AF-A0A922JSY8-F1
#
_entry.id   AF-A0A922JSY8-F1
#
_cell.length_a   1.000
_cell.length_b   1.000
_cell.length_c   1.000
_cell.angle_alpha   90.00
_cell.angle_beta   90.00
_cell.angle_gamma   90.00
#
_symmetry.space_group_name_H-M   'P 1'
#
loop_
_entity.id
_entity.type
_entity.pdbx_description
1 polymer ?
#
loop_
_entity_poly.entity_id
_entity_poly.type
_entity_poly.pdbx_seq_one_letter_code
_entity_poly.pdbx_strand_id
1 'polypeptide(L)'
;MLHKIDQPTADPERVKAQLKSMFDLDPRDALLTSAKTGQGLEYVLPAVIERIPPPPGKSTSSLRMLLLDSYYDEYKGVICHVAVVDGMLQKGDKISSVATGQAYEVLDVGIMHPELTPTGVLHTGQVGYVVSGMRSTKEARVGDTLYSSRSIVEPLAGFKPAKHMVFSGLYPADGSDFEALNHAIERLTCNDASVSITKESSTALGLGFRCGFLGLLHMDVFHQRLEQEYGAHVISTVPTVPYIFEFSDESKVEVQNPAALPSNPKLRVTACWEPTVLATIIIPSEYVGAVITLCSERRGQQLEYTFIDSQRAFMKYRLPLREIVVDFYNELKSITSGYASFDYEDADYQQSDLVKLDILLNGQPVDAMATIVHTLKAQRVGRELVEKLKKFIDRQMFEITIQAAIGVKIIARETITALRKNVLAKCYGGDVTRKRKLLEKQKEGKKRMKRIGSVDIPQEAFHELLKVS
;
A
#
# COMPACT_ATOMS: atom_id res chain seq x y z
N MET A 1 -18.08 -24.76 -3.17
CA MET A 1 -19.27 -24.52 -2.32
C MET A 1 -19.93 -23.24 -2.79
N LEU A 2 -21.24 -23.25 -3.05
CA LEU A 2 -22.02 -22.08 -3.45
C LEU A 2 -22.88 -21.65 -2.27
N HIS A 3 -22.56 -20.48 -1.71
CA HIS A 3 -23.19 -19.95 -0.52
C HIS A 3 -24.24 -18.87 -0.85
N LYS A 4 -25.12 -18.53 0.12
CA LYS A 4 -26.21 -17.51 0.02
C LYS A 4 -27.34 -17.88 -0.95
N ILE A 5 -27.70 -19.16 -1.04
CA ILE A 5 -28.82 -19.62 -1.89
C ILE A 5 -30.19 -19.09 -1.44
N ASP A 6 -30.29 -18.53 -0.22
CA ASP A 6 -31.50 -17.90 0.31
C ASP A 6 -31.81 -16.54 -0.29
N GLN A 7 -30.88 -15.92 -1.01
CA GLN A 7 -31.12 -14.60 -1.61
C GLN A 7 -32.06 -14.70 -2.83
N PRO A 8 -33.04 -13.80 -2.98
CA PRO A 8 -33.92 -13.78 -4.16
C PRO A 8 -33.19 -13.61 -5.50
N THR A 9 -31.99 -13.01 -5.46
CA THR A 9 -31.11 -12.81 -6.62
C THR A 9 -30.13 -13.96 -6.85
N ALA A 10 -30.16 -15.00 -6.02
CA ALA A 10 -29.27 -16.15 -6.17
C ALA A 10 -29.71 -17.00 -7.36
N ASP A 11 -28.77 -17.30 -8.25
CA ASP A 11 -28.98 -18.19 -9.40
C ASP A 11 -27.92 -19.31 -9.38
N PRO A 12 -28.15 -20.40 -8.63
CA PRO A 12 -27.17 -21.46 -8.45
C PRO A 12 -26.87 -22.22 -9.74
N GLU A 13 -27.85 -22.40 -10.63
CA GLU A 13 -27.68 -23.14 -11.88
C GLU A 13 -26.79 -22.39 -12.86
N ARG A 14 -26.97 -21.07 -12.97
CA ARG A 14 -26.07 -20.23 -13.76
C ARG A 14 -24.64 -20.26 -13.23
N VAL A 15 -24.45 -20.19 -11.90
CA VAL A 15 -23.10 -20.22 -11.31
C VAL A 15 -22.43 -21.58 -11.48
N LYS A 16 -23.19 -22.68 -11.39
CA LYS A 16 -22.70 -24.04 -11.71
C LYS A 16 -22.20 -24.14 -13.15
N ALA A 17 -22.94 -23.59 -14.12
CA ALA A 17 -22.51 -23.58 -15.51
C ALA A 17 -21.20 -22.78 -15.68
N GLN A 18 -21.06 -21.66 -14.97
CA GLN A 18 -19.83 -20.85 -14.97
C GLN A 18 -18.64 -21.59 -14.34
N LEU A 19 -18.85 -22.35 -13.26
CA LEU A 19 -17.80 -23.16 -12.66
C LEU A 19 -17.25 -24.19 -13.65
N LYS A 20 -18.13 -24.82 -14.43
CA LYS A 20 -17.73 -25.75 -15.48
C LYS A 20 -16.98 -25.06 -16.62
N SER A 21 -17.47 -23.91 -17.09
CA SER A 21 -16.85 -23.22 -18.24
C SER A 21 -15.51 -22.58 -17.91
N MET A 22 -15.33 -22.06 -16.69
CA MET A 22 -14.11 -21.34 -16.28
C MET A 22 -13.07 -22.23 -15.60
N PHE A 23 -13.49 -23.17 -14.76
CA PHE A 23 -12.60 -23.96 -13.90
C PHE A 23 -12.61 -25.45 -14.22
N ASP A 24 -13.41 -25.90 -15.21
CA ASP A 24 -13.60 -27.31 -15.58
C ASP A 24 -14.01 -28.21 -14.40
N LEU A 25 -14.71 -27.63 -13.43
CA LEU A 25 -15.22 -28.35 -12.26
C LEU A 25 -16.57 -28.98 -12.58
N ASP A 26 -16.82 -30.22 -12.12
CA ASP A 26 -18.12 -30.86 -12.29
C ASP A 26 -19.18 -30.11 -11.46
N PRO A 27 -20.23 -29.56 -12.10
CA PRO A 27 -21.35 -28.92 -11.40
C PRO A 27 -21.99 -29.76 -10.29
N ARG A 28 -21.92 -31.09 -10.40
CA ARG A 28 -22.51 -32.02 -9.43
C ARG A 28 -21.76 -32.04 -8.10
N ASP A 29 -20.48 -31.68 -8.11
CA ASP A 29 -19.68 -31.61 -6.89
C ASP A 29 -19.94 -30.31 -6.11
N ALA A 30 -20.65 -29.35 -6.68
CA ALA A 30 -20.96 -28.09 -6.02
C ALA A 30 -22.03 -28.25 -4.93
N LEU A 31 -21.61 -28.12 -3.66
CA LEU A 31 -22.53 -28.06 -2.52
C LEU A 31 -23.22 -26.70 -2.46
N LEU A 32 -24.56 -26.70 -2.36
CA LEU A 32 -25.41 -25.52 -2.21
C LEU A 32 -25.70 -25.29 -0.73
N THR A 33 -25.37 -24.11 -0.21
CA THR A 33 -25.50 -23.81 1.22
C THR A 33 -26.05 -22.41 1.51
N SER A 34 -26.72 -22.27 2.66
CA SER A 34 -27.17 -20.99 3.20
C SER A 34 -26.87 -20.92 4.70
N ALA A 35 -26.00 -19.99 5.10
CA ALA A 35 -25.71 -19.73 6.51
C ALA A 35 -26.89 -19.12 7.26
N LYS A 36 -27.80 -18.42 6.57
CA LYS A 36 -28.96 -17.77 7.19
C LYS A 36 -30.03 -18.79 7.57
N THR A 37 -30.30 -19.76 6.70
CA THR A 37 -31.34 -20.78 6.92
C THR A 37 -30.79 -22.08 7.48
N GLY A 38 -29.46 -22.27 7.44
CA GLY A 38 -28.80 -23.52 7.80
C GLY A 38 -28.86 -24.59 6.70
N GLN A 39 -29.55 -24.32 5.58
CA GLN A 39 -29.71 -25.28 4.51
C GLN A 39 -28.36 -25.71 3.93
N GLY A 40 -28.16 -27.03 3.81
CA GLY A 40 -26.99 -27.63 3.17
C GLY A 40 -25.70 -27.65 4.00
N LEU A 41 -25.70 -27.08 5.21
CA LEU A 41 -24.53 -27.11 6.10
C LEU A 41 -24.20 -28.53 6.58
N GLU A 42 -25.22 -29.37 6.76
CA GLU A 42 -25.08 -30.77 7.19
C GLU A 42 -24.20 -31.61 6.25
N TYR A 43 -24.15 -31.26 4.96
CA TYR A 43 -23.37 -31.98 3.96
C TYR A 43 -21.93 -31.49 3.82
N VAL A 44 -21.59 -30.35 4.44
CA VAL A 44 -20.25 -29.74 4.28
C VAL A 44 -19.18 -30.57 4.97
N LEU A 45 -19.36 -30.90 6.25
CA LEU A 45 -18.38 -31.69 7.01
C LEU A 45 -18.18 -33.11 6.42
N PRO A 46 -19.24 -33.87 6.08
CA PRO A 46 -19.07 -35.15 5.39
C PRO A 46 -18.31 -35.02 4.06
N ALA A 47 -18.64 -34.02 3.24
CA ALA A 47 -17.94 -33.83 1.97
C ALA A 47 -16.46 -33.44 2.15
N VAL A 48 -16.13 -32.66 3.18
CA VAL A 48 -14.73 -32.37 3.54
C VAL A 48 -14.00 -33.66 3.90
N ILE A 49 -14.60 -34.53 4.71
CA ILE A 49 -14.02 -35.82 5.13
C ILE A 49 -13.83 -36.78 3.95
N GLU A 50 -14.80 -36.85 3.04
CA GLU A 50 -14.76 -37.78 1.90
C GLU A 50 -13.84 -37.30 0.76
N ARG A 51 -13.76 -35.98 0.52
CA ARG A 51 -13.09 -35.43 -0.67
C ARG A 51 -11.67 -34.94 -0.40
N ILE A 52 -11.34 -34.51 0.83
CA ILE A 52 -10.01 -34.02 1.16
C ILE A 52 -9.14 -35.20 1.62
N PRO A 53 -8.01 -35.48 0.96
CA PRO A 53 -7.13 -36.57 1.38
C PRO A 53 -6.52 -36.28 2.76
N PRO A 54 -6.22 -37.32 3.56
CA PRO A 54 -5.49 -37.15 4.81
C PRO A 54 -4.09 -36.58 4.56
N PRO A 55 -3.49 -35.88 5.54
CA PRO A 55 -2.17 -35.28 5.40
C PRO A 55 -1.10 -36.36 5.12
N PRO A 56 -0.20 -36.16 4.13
CA PRO A 56 0.72 -37.20 3.64
C PRO A 56 1.97 -37.44 4.52
N GLY A 57 2.08 -36.74 5.65
CA GLY A 57 3.29 -36.69 6.46
C GLY A 57 3.66 -37.98 7.18
N LYS A 58 4.96 -38.15 7.48
CA LYS A 58 5.47 -39.30 8.25
C LYS A 58 5.82 -38.92 9.68
N SER A 59 5.24 -39.63 10.64
CA SER A 59 5.49 -39.39 12.08
C SER A 59 6.88 -39.80 12.56
N THR A 60 7.55 -40.70 11.85
CA THR A 60 8.90 -41.19 12.21
C THR A 60 10.03 -40.36 11.61
N SER A 61 9.71 -39.40 10.73
CA SER A 61 10.70 -38.53 10.10
C SER A 61 11.09 -37.36 11.00
N SER A 62 12.22 -36.72 10.69
CA SER A 62 12.66 -35.50 11.38
C SER A 62 11.58 -34.42 11.31
N LEU A 63 11.43 -33.67 12.40
CA LEU A 63 10.41 -32.63 12.51
C LEU A 63 10.57 -31.58 11.39
N ARG A 64 9.50 -31.40 10.62
CA ARG A 64 9.29 -30.27 9.71
C ARG A 64 7.93 -29.69 9.96
N MET A 65 7.87 -28.38 10.20
CA MET A 65 6.62 -27.65 10.26
C MET A 65 6.71 -26.39 9.41
N LEU A 66 5.58 -26.03 8.81
CA LEU A 66 5.40 -24.80 8.09
C LEU A 66 4.84 -23.75 9.04
N LEU A 67 5.48 -22.59 9.13
CA LEU A 67 4.93 -21.43 9.81
C LEU A 67 3.85 -20.80 8.93
N LEU A 68 2.58 -20.96 9.34
CA LEU A 68 1.41 -20.47 8.59
C LEU A 68 1.11 -19.00 8.89
N ASP A 69 1.19 -18.63 10.16
CA ASP A 69 0.86 -17.29 10.64
C ASP A 69 1.54 -17.05 12.00
N SER A 70 1.59 -15.80 12.45
CA SER A 70 2.10 -15.45 13.78
C SER A 70 1.46 -14.15 14.27
N TYR A 71 1.20 -14.06 15.57
CA TYR A 71 0.78 -12.82 16.21
C TYR A 71 1.53 -12.61 17.52
N TYR A 72 1.54 -11.37 18.00
CA TYR A 72 2.22 -11.01 19.23
C TYR A 72 1.24 -10.96 20.41
N ASP A 73 1.61 -11.65 21.49
CA ASP A 73 0.93 -11.59 22.79
C ASP A 73 1.85 -10.90 23.82
N GLU A 74 1.30 -10.00 24.64
CA GLU A 74 2.07 -9.22 25.60
C GLU A 74 2.77 -10.07 26.68
N TYR A 75 2.20 -11.24 27.02
CA TYR A 75 2.72 -12.10 28.09
C TYR A 75 3.52 -13.29 27.55
N LYS A 76 3.04 -13.89 26.46
CA LYS A 76 3.63 -15.10 25.87
C LYS A 76 4.67 -14.80 24.79
N GLY A 77 4.76 -13.56 24.32
CA GLY A 77 5.61 -13.18 23.19
C GLY A 77 4.98 -13.57 21.86
N VAL A 78 5.79 -13.92 20.87
CA VAL A 78 5.28 -14.30 19.55
C VAL A 78 4.69 -15.71 19.60
N ILE A 79 3.41 -15.83 19.24
CA ILE A 79 2.71 -17.10 19.10
C ILE A 79 2.69 -17.46 17.61
N CYS A 80 3.31 -18.58 17.28
CA CYS A 80 3.44 -19.06 15.91
C CYS A 80 2.36 -20.11 15.62
N HIS A 81 1.56 -19.90 14.57
CA HIS A 81 0.67 -20.91 14.03
C HIS A 81 1.41 -21.80 13.04
N VAL A 82 1.46 -23.08 13.33
CA VAL A 82 2.28 -24.03 12.56
C VAL A 82 1.45 -25.21 12.08
N ALA A 83 1.76 -25.69 10.88
CA ALA A 83 1.30 -26.97 10.38
C ALA A 83 2.47 -27.97 10.40
N VAL A 84 2.34 -29.05 11.17
CA VAL A 84 3.37 -30.10 11.21
C VAL A 84 3.24 -30.96 9.95
N VAL A 85 4.25 -30.91 9.08
CA VAL A 85 4.29 -31.71 7.85
C VAL A 85 4.89 -33.08 8.12
N ASP A 86 5.99 -33.15 8.88
CA ASP A 86 6.64 -34.39 9.24
C ASP A 86 7.10 -34.38 10.69
N GLY A 87 7.20 -35.58 11.28
CA GLY A 87 7.65 -35.77 12.65
C GLY A 87 6.63 -35.33 13.70
N MET A 88 7.12 -35.14 14.92
CA MET A 88 6.34 -34.69 16.07
C MET A 88 7.10 -33.59 16.82
N LEU A 89 6.36 -32.67 17.43
CA LEU A 89 6.90 -31.62 18.28
C LEU A 89 6.41 -31.82 19.72
N GLN A 90 7.32 -31.80 20.68
CA GLN A 90 7.00 -31.84 22.10
C GLN A 90 7.46 -30.55 22.81
N LYS A 91 6.79 -30.23 23.91
CA LYS A 91 7.22 -29.14 24.80
C LYS A 91 8.66 -29.41 25.31
N GLY A 92 9.52 -28.40 25.23
CA GLY A 92 10.95 -28.48 25.58
C GLY A 92 11.87 -28.86 24.41
N ASP A 93 11.32 -29.18 23.23
CA ASP A 93 12.15 -29.42 22.05
C ASP A 93 12.86 -28.15 21.58
N LYS A 94 14.03 -28.35 20.98
CA LYS A 94 14.79 -27.29 20.31
C LYS A 94 14.48 -27.29 18.82
N ILE A 95 13.95 -26.17 18.35
CA ILE A 95 13.60 -25.93 16.95
C ILE A 95 14.51 -24.86 16.36
N SER A 96 14.75 -24.96 15.06
CA SER A 96 15.53 -23.99 14.30
C SER A 96 14.73 -23.50 13.10
N SER A 97 14.88 -22.22 12.79
CA SER A 97 14.31 -21.59 11.59
C SER A 97 15.29 -21.72 10.43
N VAL A 98 14.82 -22.13 9.24
CA VAL A 98 15.68 -22.17 8.05
C VAL A 98 16.00 -20.75 7.58
N ALA A 99 15.03 -19.84 7.59
CA ALA A 99 15.23 -18.48 7.09
C ALA A 99 16.20 -17.64 7.94
N THR A 100 16.20 -17.81 9.26
CA THR A 100 17.03 -17.02 10.19
C THR A 100 18.24 -17.79 10.72
N GLY A 101 18.22 -19.12 10.68
CA GLY A 101 19.24 -19.99 11.29
C GLY A 101 19.24 -19.96 12.82
N GLN A 102 18.32 -19.24 13.45
CA GLN A 102 18.25 -19.13 14.91
C GLN A 102 17.56 -20.35 15.52
N ALA A 103 18.03 -20.75 16.71
CA ALA A 103 17.50 -21.87 17.47
C ALA A 103 16.71 -21.36 18.68
N TYR A 104 15.55 -21.97 18.93
CA TYR A 104 14.62 -21.62 19.99
C TYR A 104 14.21 -22.88 20.75
N GLU A 105 13.87 -22.70 22.02
CA GLU A 105 13.27 -23.74 22.85
C GLU A 105 11.76 -23.55 22.92
N VAL A 106 11.01 -24.64 22.75
CA VAL A 106 9.55 -24.62 22.75
C VAL A 106 9.03 -24.59 24.19
N LEU A 107 8.42 -23.47 24.57
CA LEU A 107 7.88 -23.23 25.91
C LEU A 107 6.48 -23.82 26.08
N ASP A 108 5.65 -23.69 25.06
CA ASP A 108 4.29 -24.22 25.04
C ASP A 108 3.87 -24.63 23.63
N VAL A 109 3.02 -25.66 23.56
CA VAL A 109 2.53 -26.20 22.31
C VAL A 109 1.11 -26.75 22.51
N GLY A 110 0.25 -26.47 21.54
CA GLY A 110 -1.15 -26.86 21.63
C GLY A 110 -1.94 -26.70 20.33
N ILE A 111 -3.25 -26.92 20.44
CA ILE A 111 -4.22 -26.69 19.37
C ILE A 111 -5.12 -25.51 19.75
N MET A 112 -5.77 -24.93 18.76
CA MET A 112 -6.72 -23.82 18.94
C MET A 112 -8.15 -24.34 18.80
N HIS A 113 -9.00 -24.24 19.83
CA HIS A 113 -10.38 -24.73 19.72
C HIS A 113 -11.41 -24.12 20.70
N PRO A 114 -11.93 -22.89 20.48
CA PRO A 114 -11.39 -21.80 19.68
C PRO A 114 -10.25 -21.05 20.40
N GLU A 115 -10.08 -21.28 21.70
CA GLU A 115 -9.01 -20.72 22.51
C GLU A 115 -7.78 -21.64 22.51
N LEU A 116 -6.64 -21.12 22.97
CA LEU A 116 -5.38 -21.86 23.07
C LEU A 116 -5.51 -22.99 24.11
N THR A 117 -5.52 -24.23 23.64
CA THR A 117 -5.58 -25.41 24.49
C THR A 117 -4.24 -26.14 24.45
N PRO A 118 -3.47 -26.17 25.55
CA PRO A 118 -2.16 -26.82 25.59
C PRO A 118 -2.33 -28.34 25.54
N THR A 119 -1.73 -28.98 24.52
CA THR A 119 -1.72 -30.44 24.36
C THR A 119 -0.38 -31.05 24.76
N GLY A 120 0.68 -30.24 24.83
CA GLY A 120 2.04 -30.68 25.15
C GLY A 120 2.78 -31.39 24.01
N VAL A 121 2.04 -31.88 23.01
CA VAL A 121 2.56 -32.53 21.79
C VAL A 121 1.73 -32.11 20.57
N LEU A 122 2.40 -31.85 19.44
CA LEU A 122 1.78 -31.76 18.12
C LEU A 122 2.29 -32.90 17.24
N HIS A 123 1.33 -33.64 16.67
CA HIS A 123 1.59 -34.75 15.77
C HIS A 123 1.58 -34.31 14.31
N THR A 124 2.09 -35.20 13.45
CA THR A 124 2.12 -35.01 12.01
C THR A 124 0.73 -34.75 11.43
N GLY A 125 0.63 -33.75 10.57
CA GLY A 125 -0.61 -33.32 9.94
C GLY A 125 -1.48 -32.40 10.80
N GLN A 126 -1.12 -32.17 12.06
CA GLN A 126 -1.88 -31.24 12.93
C GLN A 126 -1.47 -29.79 12.67
N VAL A 127 -2.48 -28.92 12.75
CA VAL A 127 -2.31 -27.47 12.79
C VAL A 127 -2.51 -27.02 14.23
N GLY A 128 -1.56 -26.24 14.74
CA GLY A 128 -1.56 -25.81 16.13
C GLY A 128 -0.82 -24.50 16.33
N TYR A 129 -0.56 -24.19 17.59
CA TYR A 129 0.27 -23.06 17.98
C TYR A 129 1.53 -23.54 18.69
N VAL A 130 2.59 -22.76 18.55
CA VAL A 130 3.88 -22.93 19.22
C VAL A 130 4.25 -21.61 19.84
N VAL A 131 4.55 -21.64 21.14
CA VAL A 131 5.15 -20.51 21.85
C VAL A 131 6.63 -20.79 21.97
N SER A 132 7.41 -20.06 21.20
CA SER A 132 8.87 -19.99 21.30
C SER A 132 9.24 -18.67 21.97
N GLY A 133 10.42 -18.58 22.59
CA GLY A 133 10.93 -17.32 23.17
C GLY A 133 11.26 -16.21 22.15
N MET A 134 10.64 -16.24 20.96
CA MET A 134 10.78 -15.22 19.92
C MET A 134 10.22 -13.89 20.41
N ARG A 135 10.99 -12.81 20.22
CA ARG A 135 10.64 -11.48 20.72
C ARG A 135 9.93 -10.62 19.70
N SER A 136 10.16 -10.89 18.41
CA SER A 136 9.64 -10.10 17.30
C SER A 136 9.10 -11.01 16.21
N THR A 137 7.96 -10.66 15.61
CA THR A 137 7.42 -11.35 14.43
C THR A 137 8.34 -11.26 13.21
N LYS A 138 9.34 -10.36 13.21
CA LYS A 138 10.41 -10.36 12.20
C LYS A 138 11.28 -11.63 12.23
N GLU A 139 11.35 -12.29 13.38
CA GLU A 139 12.01 -13.59 13.56
C GLU A 139 11.12 -14.74 13.07
N ALA A 140 9.81 -14.59 13.20
CA ALA A 140 8.78 -15.54 12.77
C ALA A 140 8.28 -15.21 11.35
N ARG A 141 9.09 -15.49 10.33
CA ARG A 141 8.71 -15.18 8.94
C ARG A 141 7.68 -16.17 8.40
N VAL A 142 6.48 -15.71 8.10
CA VAL A 142 5.41 -16.53 7.51
C VAL A 142 5.90 -17.26 6.24
N GLY A 143 5.62 -18.55 6.16
CA GLY A 143 6.09 -19.45 5.10
C GLY A 143 7.46 -20.08 5.38
N ASP A 144 8.14 -19.74 6.48
CA ASP A 144 9.39 -20.37 6.88
C ASP A 144 9.16 -21.83 7.35
N THR A 145 10.21 -22.64 7.22
CA THR A 145 10.23 -24.01 7.73
C THR A 145 10.94 -24.02 9.08
N LEU A 146 10.24 -24.46 10.13
CA LEU A 146 10.85 -24.77 11.41
C LEU A 146 11.14 -26.27 11.48
N TYR A 147 12.34 -26.63 11.90
CA TYR A 147 12.80 -28.02 11.98
C TYR A 147 13.50 -28.31 13.29
N SER A 148 13.69 -29.58 13.65
CA SER A 148 14.44 -29.93 14.85
C SER A 148 15.92 -29.58 14.69
N SER A 149 16.52 -28.85 15.64
CA SER A 149 17.92 -28.42 15.58
C SER A 149 18.94 -29.57 15.49
N ARG A 150 18.52 -30.82 15.76
CA ARG A 150 19.37 -32.02 15.70
C ARG A 150 19.45 -32.64 14.31
N SER A 151 18.63 -32.19 13.37
CA SER A 151 18.50 -32.78 12.04
C SER A 151 18.75 -31.75 10.94
N ILE A 152 19.39 -32.16 9.85
CA ILE A 152 19.48 -31.36 8.62
C ILE A 152 18.29 -31.78 7.76
N VAL A 153 17.47 -30.84 7.34
CA VAL A 153 16.27 -31.12 6.56
C VAL A 153 16.16 -30.17 5.38
N GLU A 154 15.66 -30.68 4.25
CA GLU A 154 15.32 -29.84 3.11
C GLU A 154 14.13 -28.93 3.48
N PRO A 155 14.26 -27.61 3.22
CA PRO A 155 13.18 -26.66 3.50
C PRO A 155 11.95 -26.97 2.66
N LEU A 156 10.77 -26.69 3.23
CA LEU A 156 9.52 -26.79 2.50
C LEU A 156 9.49 -25.72 1.40
N ALA A 157 8.98 -26.09 0.23
CA ALA A 157 8.78 -25.15 -0.87
C ALA A 157 7.67 -24.16 -0.50
N GLY A 158 7.84 -22.89 -0.89
CA GLY A 158 6.80 -21.87 -0.77
C GLY A 158 7.22 -20.57 -0.10
N PHE A 159 8.37 -20.53 0.58
CA PHE A 159 8.84 -19.28 1.18
C PHE A 159 9.21 -18.26 0.11
N LYS A 160 8.43 -17.17 0.05
CA LYS A 160 8.78 -15.95 -0.66
C LYS A 160 8.69 -14.80 0.34
N PRO A 161 9.73 -13.97 0.49
CA PRO A 161 9.64 -12.80 1.36
C PRO A 161 8.54 -11.86 0.84
N ALA A 162 7.81 -11.26 1.78
CA ALA A 162 6.85 -10.21 1.46
C ALA A 162 7.54 -9.11 0.65
N LYS A 163 7.04 -8.84 -0.56
CA LYS A 163 7.49 -7.72 -1.37
C LYS A 163 6.53 -6.56 -1.19
N HIS A 164 7.07 -5.42 -0.77
CA HIS A 164 6.29 -4.21 -0.56
C HIS A 164 6.11 -3.51 -1.91
N MET A 165 4.86 -3.36 -2.33
CA MET A 165 4.51 -2.79 -3.64
C MET A 165 4.19 -1.30 -3.55
N VAL A 166 3.71 -0.85 -2.39
CA VAL A 166 3.26 0.51 -2.15
C VAL A 166 4.03 1.11 -1.00
N PHE A 167 4.55 2.31 -1.17
CA PHE A 167 5.27 3.04 -0.14
C PHE A 167 4.61 4.39 0.13
N SER A 168 4.41 4.72 1.40
CA SER A 168 3.91 6.03 1.83
C SER A 168 4.75 6.56 2.99
N GLY A 169 4.92 7.87 3.05
CA GLY A 169 5.50 8.54 4.21
C GLY A 169 4.41 8.82 5.25
N LEU A 170 4.61 8.40 6.48
CA LEU A 170 3.77 8.67 7.65
C LEU A 170 4.49 9.66 8.57
N TYR A 171 3.87 10.81 8.80
CA TYR A 171 4.39 11.86 9.67
C TYR A 171 3.39 12.13 10.79
N PRO A 172 3.84 12.45 12.01
CA PRO A 172 2.92 12.87 13.05
C PRO A 172 2.32 14.24 12.67
N ALA A 173 1.06 14.49 13.03
CA ALA A 173 0.44 15.79 12.84
C ALA A 173 1.21 16.88 13.62
N ASP A 174 1.62 16.56 14.85
CA ASP A 174 2.42 17.42 15.71
C ASP A 174 3.82 16.82 15.92
N GLY A 175 4.86 17.63 15.78
CA GLY A 175 6.25 17.17 15.89
C GLY A 175 6.63 16.61 17.26
N SER A 176 5.86 16.93 18.32
CA SER A 176 6.01 16.35 19.66
C SER A 176 5.65 14.86 19.72
N ASP A 177 4.77 14.41 18.81
CA ASP A 177 4.15 13.08 18.89
C ASP A 177 4.96 12.02 18.15
N PHE A 178 6.13 12.38 17.62
CA PHE A 178 7.02 11.47 16.91
C PHE A 178 7.38 10.24 17.76
N GLU A 179 7.63 10.42 19.05
CA GLU A 179 8.03 9.32 19.95
C GLU A 179 6.84 8.39 20.24
N ALA A 180 5.65 8.96 20.42
CA ALA A 180 4.40 8.21 20.55
C ALA A 180 4.08 7.42 19.27
N LEU A 181 4.25 8.04 18.10
CA LEU A 181 4.07 7.42 16.80
C LEU A 181 5.07 6.27 16.58
N ASN A 182 6.35 6.46 16.94
CA ASN A 182 7.37 5.41 16.86
C ASN A 182 6.94 4.18 17.68
N HIS A 183 6.47 4.39 18.90
CA HIS A 183 6.03 3.31 19.78
C HIS A 183 4.75 2.61 19.25
N ALA A 184 3.80 3.38 18.72
CA ALA A 184 2.59 2.84 18.10
C ALA A 184 2.91 1.96 16.88
N ILE A 185 3.79 2.45 15.99
CA ILE A 185 4.24 1.73 14.80
C ILE A 185 5.02 0.45 15.18
N GLU A 186 5.91 0.52 16.16
CA GLU A 186 6.66 -0.65 16.64
C GLU A 186 5.73 -1.73 17.19
N ARG A 187 4.74 -1.35 18.00
CA ARG A 187 3.72 -2.29 18.51
C ARG A 187 2.85 -2.86 17.40
N LEU A 188 2.41 -2.04 16.45
CA LEU A 188 1.54 -2.50 15.38
C LEU A 188 2.30 -3.46 14.43
N THR A 189 3.57 -3.19 14.15
CA THR A 189 4.41 -4.08 13.35
C THR A 189 4.92 -5.31 14.07
N CYS A 190 4.79 -5.39 15.40
CA CYS A 190 4.87 -6.66 16.10
C CYS A 190 3.72 -7.60 15.69
N ASN A 191 2.55 -7.08 15.31
CA ASN A 191 1.45 -7.92 14.81
C ASN A 191 1.48 -8.08 13.29
N ASP A 192 2.01 -7.10 12.56
CA ASP A 192 2.07 -7.11 11.11
C ASP A 192 3.51 -7.20 10.59
N ALA A 193 3.94 -8.43 10.29
CA ALA A 193 5.26 -8.70 9.75
C ALA A 193 5.43 -8.26 8.28
N SER A 194 4.35 -7.83 7.61
CA SER A 194 4.35 -7.48 6.19
C SER A 194 4.58 -5.98 5.92
N VAL A 195 4.73 -5.17 6.97
CA VAL A 195 5.03 -3.74 6.87
C VAL A 195 6.53 -3.49 7.07
N SER A 196 7.17 -2.87 6.08
CA SER A 196 8.54 -2.35 6.24
C SER A 196 8.51 -0.92 6.75
N ILE A 197 9.40 -0.58 7.68
CA ILE A 197 9.51 0.78 8.23
C ILE A 197 10.96 1.25 8.15
N THR A 198 11.16 2.45 7.63
CA THR A 198 12.44 3.17 7.71
C THR A 198 12.21 4.59 8.22
N LYS A 199 13.09 5.09 9.09
CA LYS A 199 12.97 6.46 9.60
C LYS A 199 13.38 7.44 8.50
N GLU A 200 12.58 8.49 8.32
CA GLU A 200 12.78 9.48 7.27
C GLU A 200 12.59 10.90 7.83
N SER A 201 13.34 11.86 7.27
CA SER A 201 13.17 13.27 7.59
C SER A 201 12.71 14.04 6.34
N SER A 202 11.72 14.91 6.53
CA SER A 202 11.17 15.80 5.53
C SER A 202 11.44 17.25 5.92
N THR A 203 11.79 18.08 4.94
CA THR A 203 11.96 19.53 5.12
C THR A 203 10.65 20.23 5.49
N ALA A 204 9.51 19.69 5.04
CA ALA A 204 8.20 20.29 5.26
C ALA A 204 7.46 19.70 6.47
N LEU A 205 7.58 18.39 6.70
CA LEU A 205 6.80 17.65 7.71
C LEU A 205 7.65 17.22 8.93
N GLY A 206 8.95 17.46 8.92
CA GLY A 206 9.84 17.06 10.01
C GLY A 206 10.15 15.56 10.01
N LEU A 207 10.31 14.97 11.19
CA LEU A 207 10.66 13.56 11.35
C LEU A 207 9.42 12.68 11.16
N GLY A 208 9.58 11.59 10.42
CA GLY A 208 8.53 10.61 10.18
C GLY A 208 9.09 9.25 9.78
N PHE A 209 8.23 8.46 9.14
CA PHE A 209 8.50 7.09 8.76
C PHE A 209 8.14 6.87 7.30
N ARG A 210 8.98 6.13 6.59
CA ARG A 210 8.65 5.59 5.29
C ARG A 210 8.19 4.16 5.49
N CYS A 211 6.92 3.92 5.21
CA CYS A 211 6.28 2.64 5.36
C CYS A 211 6.04 1.99 4.00
N GLY A 212 6.37 0.70 3.89
CA GLY A 212 6.11 -0.13 2.73
C GLY A 212 5.03 -1.16 3.04
N PHE A 213 4.07 -1.30 2.14
CA PHE A 213 2.87 -2.11 2.27
C PHE A 213 2.72 -3.05 1.07
N LEU A 214 2.04 -4.17 1.29
CA LEU A 214 1.61 -5.11 0.24
C LEU A 214 0.69 -4.48 -0.80
N GLY A 215 -0.13 -3.49 -0.41
CA GLY A 215 -1.08 -2.82 -1.29
C GLY A 215 -1.80 -1.67 -0.59
N LEU A 216 -2.70 -0.99 -1.32
CA LEU A 216 -3.47 0.15 -0.82
C LEU A 216 -4.35 -0.19 0.38
N LEU A 217 -5.14 -1.27 0.29
CA LEU A 217 -6.04 -1.66 1.39
C LEU A 217 -5.26 -1.93 2.67
N HIS A 218 -4.08 -2.55 2.55
CA HIS A 218 -3.22 -2.80 3.70
C HIS A 218 -2.71 -1.49 4.32
N MET A 219 -2.32 -0.50 3.48
CA MET A 219 -1.97 0.85 3.96
C MET A 219 -3.15 1.52 4.69
N ASP A 220 -4.36 1.47 4.13
CA ASP A 220 -5.55 2.09 4.72
C ASP A 220 -5.93 1.45 6.06
N VAL A 221 -5.90 0.12 6.14
CA VAL A 221 -6.14 -0.62 7.39
C VAL A 221 -5.07 -0.27 8.42
N PHE A 222 -3.79 -0.23 8.03
CA PHE A 222 -2.71 0.13 8.93
C PHE A 222 -2.87 1.56 9.48
N HIS A 223 -3.22 2.51 8.62
CA HIS A 223 -3.50 3.90 9.02
C HIS A 223 -4.68 3.97 9.99
N GLN A 224 -5.80 3.30 9.67
CA GLN A 224 -6.98 3.28 10.51
C GLN A 224 -6.70 2.67 11.88
N ARG A 225 -5.87 1.62 11.94
CA ARG A 225 -5.46 1.00 13.22
C ARG A 225 -4.60 1.95 14.05
N LEU A 226 -3.67 2.69 13.44
CA LEU A 226 -2.90 3.71 14.16
C LEU A 226 -3.79 4.78 14.81
N GLU A 227 -4.79 5.26 14.08
CA GLU A 227 -5.74 6.26 14.62
C GLU A 227 -6.68 5.67 15.67
N GLN A 228 -7.25 4.48 15.44
CA GLN A 228 -8.27 3.91 16.31
C GLN A 228 -7.69 3.22 17.56
N GLU A 229 -6.59 2.48 17.43
CA GLU A 229 -6.01 1.71 18.54
C GLU A 229 -5.06 2.56 19.39
N TYR A 230 -4.31 3.47 18.76
CA TYR A 230 -3.27 4.24 19.43
C TYR A 230 -3.56 5.74 19.52
N GLY A 231 -4.65 6.23 18.90
CA GLY A 231 -4.99 7.66 18.91
C GLY A 231 -3.96 8.52 18.16
N ALA A 232 -3.14 7.92 17.31
CA ALA A 232 -2.06 8.61 16.62
C ALA A 232 -2.61 9.36 15.40
N HIS A 233 -2.64 10.68 15.45
CA HIS A 233 -3.00 11.52 14.30
C HIS A 233 -1.81 11.61 13.34
N VAL A 234 -1.94 10.97 12.18
CA VAL A 234 -0.87 10.85 11.18
C VAL A 234 -1.24 11.53 9.87
N ILE A 235 -0.24 12.15 9.25
CA ILE A 235 -0.29 12.70 7.90
C ILE A 235 0.39 11.69 6.98
N SER A 236 -0.37 11.14 6.03
CA SER A 236 0.15 10.27 4.99
C SER A 236 0.49 11.05 3.72
N THR A 237 1.66 10.78 3.12
CA THR A 237 2.03 11.31 1.81
C THR A 237 1.51 10.43 0.68
N VAL A 238 1.49 10.98 -0.53
CA VAL A 238 1.03 10.28 -1.73
C VAL A 238 1.73 8.92 -1.85
N PRO A 239 0.96 7.82 -1.99
CA PRO A 239 1.55 6.51 -2.14
C PRO A 239 2.35 6.44 -3.44
N THR A 240 3.48 5.75 -3.36
CA THR A 240 4.49 5.65 -4.42
C THR A 240 4.87 4.19 -4.62
N VAL A 241 5.47 3.91 -5.75
CA VAL A 241 5.96 2.57 -6.11
C VAL A 241 7.48 2.61 -6.21
N PRO A 242 8.18 1.49 -6.01
CA PRO A 242 9.62 1.43 -6.22
C PRO A 242 9.94 1.55 -7.71
N TYR A 243 10.77 2.51 -8.09
CA TYR A 243 11.24 2.69 -9.47
C TYR A 243 12.71 2.27 -9.57
N ILE A 244 13.14 1.78 -10.74
CA ILE A 244 14.56 1.53 -11.00
C ILE A 244 15.06 2.56 -12.01
N PHE A 245 16.01 3.37 -11.61
CA PHE A 245 16.69 4.33 -12.47
C PHE A 245 18.06 3.80 -12.85
N GLU A 246 18.34 3.80 -14.15
CA GLU A 246 19.64 3.49 -14.71
C GLU A 246 20.32 4.78 -15.13
N PHE A 247 21.58 4.94 -14.74
CA PHE A 247 22.38 6.13 -15.00
C PHE A 247 23.40 5.90 -16.11
N SER A 248 24.02 6.98 -16.57
CA SER A 248 25.07 6.96 -17.61
C SER A 248 26.32 6.17 -17.24
N ASP A 249 26.51 5.85 -15.96
CA ASP A 249 27.59 4.98 -15.45
C ASP A 249 27.17 3.51 -15.32
N GLU A 250 26.03 3.13 -15.91
CA GLU A 250 25.40 1.80 -15.84
C GLU A 250 24.96 1.39 -14.42
N SER A 251 25.03 2.29 -13.44
CA SER A 251 24.51 2.02 -12.10
C SER A 251 22.98 1.99 -12.11
N LYS A 252 22.41 1.02 -11.39
CA LYS A 252 20.97 0.88 -11.18
C LYS A 252 20.65 1.21 -9.73
N VAL A 253 19.77 2.18 -9.53
CA VAL A 253 19.32 2.61 -8.20
C VAL A 253 17.82 2.39 -8.09
N GLU A 254 17.42 1.64 -7.07
CA GLU A 254 16.01 1.53 -6.68
C GLU A 254 15.62 2.76 -5.87
N VAL A 255 14.67 3.54 -6.38
CA VAL A 255 14.20 4.78 -5.78
C VAL A 255 12.78 4.57 -5.30
N GLN A 256 12.62 4.53 -3.98
CA GLN A 256 11.32 4.49 -3.32
C GLN A 256 10.79 5.91 -3.07
N ASN A 257 11.63 6.83 -2.59
CA ASN A 257 11.26 8.22 -2.37
C ASN A 257 11.68 9.09 -3.58
N PRO A 258 10.74 9.78 -4.25
CA PRO A 258 11.05 10.75 -5.30
C PRO A 258 12.06 11.83 -4.89
N ALA A 259 12.06 12.28 -3.63
CA ALA A 259 12.99 13.29 -3.14
C ALA A 259 14.44 12.78 -3.13
N ALA A 260 14.64 11.48 -2.85
CA ALA A 260 15.96 10.84 -2.82
C ALA A 260 16.59 10.64 -4.20
N LEU A 261 15.86 10.94 -5.29
CA LEU A 261 16.37 10.82 -6.65
C LEU A 261 17.60 11.75 -6.84
N PRO A 262 18.79 11.20 -7.19
CA PRO A 262 20.00 11.98 -7.38
C PRO A 262 19.80 13.07 -8.41
N SER A 263 19.86 14.33 -7.98
CA SER A 263 19.72 15.51 -8.86
C SER A 263 21.08 16.00 -9.38
N ASN A 264 22.04 15.08 -9.57
CA ASN A 264 23.39 15.44 -9.98
C ASN A 264 23.42 15.68 -11.51
N PRO A 265 23.75 16.89 -11.99
CA PRO A 265 23.80 17.20 -13.42
C PRO A 265 24.84 16.37 -14.20
N LYS A 266 25.75 15.66 -13.52
CA LYS A 266 26.72 14.74 -14.15
C LYS A 266 26.18 13.34 -14.41
N LEU A 267 25.13 12.91 -13.70
CA LEU A 267 24.54 11.58 -13.81
C LEU A 267 23.24 11.70 -14.61
N ARG A 268 23.34 11.50 -15.93
CA ARG A 268 22.15 11.53 -16.79
C ARG A 268 21.45 10.18 -16.68
N VAL A 269 20.15 10.21 -16.43
CA VAL A 269 19.30 9.03 -16.49
C VAL A 269 19.27 8.52 -17.95
N THR A 270 19.60 7.25 -18.15
CA THR A 270 19.61 6.58 -19.45
C THR A 270 18.32 5.80 -19.68
N ALA A 271 17.84 5.10 -18.65
CA ALA A 271 16.57 4.38 -18.67
C ALA A 271 15.88 4.45 -17.32
N CYS A 272 14.55 4.51 -17.35
CA CYS A 272 13.71 4.38 -16.16
C CYS A 272 12.83 3.15 -16.31
N TRP A 273 12.66 2.42 -15.23
CA TRP A 273 11.81 1.23 -15.17
C TRP A 273 10.78 1.42 -14.08
N GLU A 274 9.51 1.14 -14.40
CA GLU A 274 8.40 1.11 -13.45
C GLU A 274 7.87 -0.31 -13.25
N PRO A 275 7.36 -0.63 -12.05
CA PRO A 275 6.71 -1.90 -11.80
C PRO A 275 5.37 -1.95 -12.52
N THR A 276 5.10 -3.09 -13.15
CA THR A 276 3.81 -3.35 -13.81
C THR A 276 3.11 -4.53 -13.16
N VAL A 277 1.80 -4.57 -13.31
CA VAL A 277 0.95 -5.67 -12.83
C VAL A 277 0.09 -6.21 -13.95
N LEU A 278 -0.25 -7.48 -13.85
CA LEU A 278 -1.26 -8.14 -14.66
C LEU A 278 -2.60 -7.97 -13.97
N ALA A 279 -3.37 -6.99 -14.42
CA ALA A 279 -4.72 -6.74 -13.97
C ALA A 279 -5.70 -7.69 -14.67
N THR A 280 -6.51 -8.36 -13.86
CA THR A 280 -7.64 -9.18 -14.29
C THR A 280 -8.94 -8.44 -13.94
N ILE A 281 -9.71 -8.08 -14.95
CA ILE A 281 -10.96 -7.32 -14.81
C ILE A 281 -12.12 -8.18 -15.33
N ILE A 282 -13.14 -8.39 -14.48
CA ILE A 282 -14.39 -9.04 -14.86
C ILE A 282 -15.52 -8.05 -14.72
N ILE A 283 -16.22 -7.77 -15.82
CA ILE A 283 -17.24 -6.72 -15.90
C ILE A 283 -18.44 -7.18 -16.73
N PRO A 284 -19.63 -6.60 -16.50
CA PRO A 284 -20.74 -6.75 -17.43
C PRO A 284 -20.41 -6.16 -18.82
N SER A 285 -20.88 -6.81 -19.88
CA SER A 285 -20.62 -6.43 -21.28
C SER A 285 -21.03 -5.00 -21.63
N GLU A 286 -22.01 -4.45 -20.91
CA GLU A 286 -22.51 -3.08 -21.08
C GLU A 286 -21.45 -2.00 -20.76
N TYR A 287 -20.52 -2.29 -19.84
CA TYR A 287 -19.53 -1.33 -19.36
C TYR A 287 -18.17 -1.44 -20.05
N VAL A 288 -18.00 -2.37 -20.99
CA VAL A 288 -16.71 -2.68 -21.64
C VAL A 288 -16.08 -1.43 -22.26
N GLY A 289 -16.85 -0.63 -23.00
CA GLY A 289 -16.34 0.57 -23.66
C GLY A 289 -15.72 1.57 -22.68
N ALA A 290 -16.42 1.86 -21.58
CA ALA A 290 -15.95 2.81 -20.57
C ALA A 290 -14.70 2.30 -19.83
N VAL A 291 -14.64 0.98 -19.55
CA VAL A 291 -13.48 0.37 -18.89
C VAL A 291 -12.25 0.34 -19.81
N ILE A 292 -12.42 0.09 -21.11
CA ILE A 292 -11.33 0.18 -22.09
C ILE A 292 -10.74 1.60 -22.11
N THR A 293 -11.60 2.63 -22.11
CA THR A 293 -11.15 4.03 -22.05
C THR A 293 -10.37 4.30 -20.76
N LEU A 294 -10.88 3.86 -19.60
CA LEU A 294 -10.17 3.98 -18.33
C LEU A 294 -8.79 3.31 -18.37
N CYS A 295 -8.72 2.05 -18.80
CA CYS A 295 -7.45 1.32 -18.91
C CYS A 295 -6.48 2.01 -19.88
N SER A 296 -6.97 2.57 -21.00
CA SER A 296 -6.16 3.31 -21.96
C SER A 296 -5.59 4.60 -21.38
N GLU A 297 -6.41 5.38 -20.66
CA GLU A 297 -5.95 6.59 -19.96
C GLU A 297 -4.88 6.27 -18.90
N ARG A 298 -4.94 5.09 -18.30
CA ARG A 298 -3.99 4.56 -17.32
C ARG A 298 -2.79 3.84 -17.95
N ARG A 299 -2.57 4.01 -19.26
CA ARG A 299 -1.46 3.44 -20.03
C ARG A 299 -1.43 1.91 -20.04
N GLY A 300 -2.61 1.29 -19.93
CA GLY A 300 -2.78 -0.15 -19.94
C GLY A 300 -2.60 -0.75 -21.33
N GLN A 301 -1.80 -1.81 -21.41
CA GLN A 301 -1.69 -2.65 -22.59
C GLN A 301 -2.65 -3.83 -22.45
N GLN A 302 -3.60 -3.95 -23.37
CA GLN A 302 -4.51 -5.09 -23.41
C GLN A 302 -3.75 -6.35 -23.83
N LEU A 303 -3.86 -7.42 -23.03
CA LEU A 303 -3.26 -8.72 -23.31
C LEU A 303 -4.31 -9.73 -23.78
N GLU A 304 -5.44 -9.78 -23.08
CA GLU A 304 -6.52 -10.74 -23.36
C GLU A 304 -7.88 -10.07 -23.23
N TYR A 305 -8.81 -10.51 -24.07
CA TYR A 305 -10.20 -10.11 -24.04
C TYR A 305 -11.08 -11.26 -24.49
N THR A 306 -11.88 -11.79 -23.57
CA THR A 306 -12.75 -12.94 -23.82
C THR A 306 -14.10 -12.71 -23.15
N PHE A 307 -15.18 -13.25 -23.73
CA PHE A 307 -16.49 -13.24 -23.08
C PHE A 307 -16.63 -14.52 -22.25
N ILE A 308 -16.90 -14.37 -20.96
CA ILE A 308 -17.19 -15.51 -20.07
C ILE A 308 -18.56 -16.08 -20.42
N ASP A 309 -19.52 -15.17 -20.60
CA ASP A 309 -20.90 -15.45 -20.99
C ASP A 309 -21.45 -14.28 -21.82
N SER A 310 -22.71 -14.36 -22.24
CA SER A 310 -23.38 -13.29 -23.01
C SER A 310 -23.44 -11.93 -22.29
N GLN A 311 -23.30 -11.92 -20.96
CA GLN A 311 -23.50 -10.73 -20.12
C GLN A 311 -22.21 -10.19 -19.51
N ARG A 312 -21.10 -10.93 -19.54
CA ARG A 312 -19.84 -10.56 -18.87
C ARG A 312 -18.61 -10.78 -19.75
N ALA A 313 -17.73 -9.80 -19.70
CA ALA A 313 -16.41 -9.82 -20.32
C ALA A 313 -15.33 -10.05 -19.27
N PHE A 314 -14.32 -10.81 -19.67
CA PHE A 314 -13.05 -11.01 -19.00
C PHE A 314 -11.98 -10.24 -19.78
N MET A 315 -11.20 -9.43 -19.06
CA MET A 315 -10.14 -8.63 -19.66
C MET A 315 -8.86 -8.78 -18.85
N LYS A 316 -7.75 -9.01 -19.53
CA LYS A 316 -6.41 -9.02 -18.93
C LYS A 316 -5.61 -7.86 -19.48
N TYR A 317 -5.13 -7.00 -18.59
CA TYR A 317 -4.29 -5.85 -18.93
C TYR A 317 -2.96 -5.92 -18.22
N ARG A 318 -1.90 -5.45 -18.88
CA ARG A 318 -0.69 -5.02 -18.20
C ARG A 318 -0.80 -3.53 -17.90
N LEU A 319 -0.79 -3.18 -16.63
CA LEU A 319 -0.93 -1.80 -16.15
C LEU A 319 0.27 -1.41 -15.29
N PRO A 320 0.78 -0.17 -15.39
CA PRO A 320 1.74 0.36 -14.44
C PRO A 320 1.14 0.41 -13.03
N LEU A 321 1.83 -0.13 -12.03
CA LEU A 321 1.31 -0.24 -10.66
C LEU A 321 0.91 1.14 -10.10
N ARG A 322 1.71 2.17 -10.40
CA ARG A 322 1.45 3.53 -9.95
C ARG A 322 0.11 4.09 -10.44
N GLU A 323 -0.34 3.71 -11.62
CA GLU A 323 -1.63 4.17 -12.16
C GLU A 323 -2.81 3.45 -11.52
N ILE A 324 -2.58 2.30 -10.87
CA ILE A 324 -3.59 1.54 -10.11
C ILE A 324 -3.68 2.03 -8.67
N VAL A 325 -2.53 2.33 -8.06
CA VAL A 325 -2.43 2.88 -6.70
C VAL A 325 -3.17 4.23 -6.57
N VAL A 326 -3.37 4.91 -7.69
CA VAL A 326 -4.06 6.18 -7.81
C VAL A 326 -5.50 5.98 -8.27
N ASP A 327 -6.46 6.03 -7.34
CA ASP A 327 -7.92 6.14 -7.54
C ASP A 327 -8.60 5.16 -8.54
N PHE A 328 -7.85 4.19 -9.08
CA PHE A 328 -8.30 3.32 -10.18
C PHE A 328 -9.46 2.44 -9.74
N TYR A 329 -9.36 1.89 -8.53
CA TYR A 329 -10.40 1.03 -7.97
C TYR A 329 -11.72 1.78 -7.80
N ASN A 330 -11.68 3.01 -7.30
CA ASN A 330 -12.86 3.83 -7.09
C ASN A 330 -13.49 4.26 -8.41
N GLU A 331 -12.69 4.71 -9.38
CA GLU A 331 -13.16 5.05 -10.72
C GLU A 331 -13.78 3.84 -11.42
N LEU A 332 -13.12 2.68 -11.38
CA LEU A 332 -13.63 1.44 -11.96
C LEU A 332 -14.97 1.04 -11.34
N LYS A 333 -15.09 1.11 -10.01
CA LYS A 333 -16.34 0.83 -9.30
C LYS A 333 -17.42 1.86 -9.62
N SER A 334 -17.08 3.14 -9.72
CA SER A 334 -18.03 4.21 -10.06
C SER A 334 -18.60 4.03 -11.47
N ILE A 335 -17.74 3.81 -12.46
CA ILE A 335 -18.13 3.61 -13.87
C ILE A 335 -19.01 2.37 -14.04
N THR A 336 -18.71 1.31 -13.29
CA THR A 336 -19.42 0.02 -13.40
C THR A 336 -20.54 -0.17 -12.39
N SER A 337 -20.94 0.89 -11.67
CA SER A 337 -21.96 0.82 -10.60
C SER A 337 -21.66 -0.26 -9.53
N GLY A 338 -20.38 -0.56 -9.32
CA GLY A 338 -19.89 -1.55 -8.37
C GLY A 338 -19.74 -2.97 -8.90
N TYR A 339 -20.21 -3.27 -10.13
CA TYR A 339 -20.25 -4.62 -10.69
C TYR A 339 -18.88 -5.15 -11.16
N ALA A 340 -17.89 -4.28 -11.40
CA ALA A 340 -16.54 -4.73 -11.78
C ALA A 340 -15.87 -5.52 -10.65
N SER A 341 -15.25 -6.65 -10.98
CA SER A 341 -14.26 -7.30 -10.14
C SER A 341 -12.88 -7.01 -10.70
N PHE A 342 -11.94 -6.66 -9.82
CA PHE A 342 -10.57 -6.32 -10.16
C PHE A 342 -9.65 -7.11 -9.25
N ASP A 343 -8.70 -7.80 -9.87
CA ASP A 343 -7.61 -8.51 -9.22
C ASP A 343 -6.32 -8.21 -9.97
N TYR A 344 -5.17 -8.28 -9.30
CA TYR A 344 -3.90 -8.03 -9.97
C TYR A 344 -2.77 -8.89 -9.42
N GLU A 345 -1.87 -9.27 -10.31
CA GLU A 345 -0.66 -10.03 -9.99
C GLU A 345 0.58 -9.22 -10.38
N ASP A 346 1.66 -9.34 -9.60
CA ASP A 346 2.94 -8.70 -9.93
C ASP A 346 3.47 -9.19 -11.28
N ALA A 347 3.88 -8.24 -12.13
CA ALA A 347 4.55 -8.51 -13.39
C ALA A 347 5.97 -7.91 -13.39
N ASP A 348 6.70 -8.18 -14.47
CA ASP A 348 8.05 -7.65 -14.65
C ASP A 348 8.06 -6.12 -14.76
N TYR A 349 9.23 -5.54 -14.47
CA TYR A 349 9.46 -4.12 -14.67
C TYR A 349 9.43 -3.77 -16.16
N GLN A 350 8.80 -2.64 -16.49
CA GLN A 350 8.71 -2.13 -17.85
C GLN A 350 9.47 -0.81 -17.96
N GLN A 351 10.24 -0.65 -19.04
CA GLN A 351 10.90 0.60 -19.36
C GLN A 351 9.85 1.67 -19.72
N SER A 352 9.96 2.86 -19.13
CA SER A 352 9.00 3.96 -19.33
C SER A 352 9.67 5.33 -19.23
N ASP A 353 9.07 6.34 -19.85
CA ASP A 353 9.55 7.73 -19.83
C ASP A 353 9.03 8.47 -18.59
N LEU A 354 9.79 8.36 -17.51
CA LEU A 354 9.46 8.95 -16.21
C LEU A 354 10.27 10.22 -15.94
N VAL A 355 9.61 11.22 -15.36
CA VAL A 355 10.23 12.48 -14.92
C VAL A 355 9.85 12.77 -13.47
N LYS A 356 10.78 13.35 -12.73
CA LYS A 356 10.52 13.90 -11.40
C LYS A 356 9.82 15.26 -11.53
N LEU A 357 8.66 15.37 -10.89
CA LEU A 357 7.84 16.56 -10.77
C LEU A 357 8.00 17.11 -9.35
N ASP A 358 8.63 18.27 -9.25
CA ASP A 358 8.85 18.98 -8.00
C ASP A 358 7.87 20.13 -7.86
N ILE A 359 7.29 20.28 -6.67
CA ILE A 359 6.50 21.46 -6.31
C ILE A 359 7.39 22.44 -5.56
N LEU A 360 7.44 23.69 -6.03
CA LEU A 360 8.20 24.76 -5.43
C LEU A 360 7.27 25.84 -4.87
N LEU A 361 7.49 26.22 -3.62
CA LEU A 361 6.87 27.35 -2.95
C LEU A 361 7.90 28.47 -2.81
N ASN A 362 7.63 29.63 -3.42
CA ASN A 362 8.56 30.75 -3.48
C ASN A 362 9.97 30.39 -3.99
N GLY A 363 10.06 29.35 -4.82
CA GLY A 363 11.32 28.82 -5.37
C GLY A 363 12.03 27.80 -4.49
N GLN A 364 11.48 27.45 -3.32
CA GLN A 364 11.97 26.35 -2.48
C GLN A 364 11.19 25.07 -2.79
N PRO A 365 11.85 23.95 -3.12
CA PRO A 365 11.19 22.68 -3.35
C PRO A 365 10.59 22.13 -2.05
N VAL A 366 9.44 21.49 -2.15
CA VAL A 366 8.74 20.82 -1.05
C VAL A 366 8.86 19.32 -1.25
N ASP A 367 9.79 18.68 -0.52
CA ASP A 367 10.15 17.27 -0.74
C ASP A 367 8.98 16.31 -0.56
N ALA A 368 8.11 16.57 0.42
CA ALA A 368 6.93 15.75 0.70
C ALA A 368 5.90 15.72 -0.45
N MET A 369 5.99 16.65 -1.41
CA MET A 369 5.11 16.74 -2.57
C MET A 369 5.79 16.35 -3.88
N ALA A 370 7.06 15.94 -3.83
CA ALA A 370 7.76 15.47 -5.00
C ALA A 370 7.11 14.16 -5.49
N THR A 371 6.80 14.10 -6.78
CA THR A 371 6.23 12.90 -7.40
C THR A 371 7.02 12.57 -8.65
N ILE A 372 7.31 11.29 -8.89
CA ILE A 372 7.70 10.85 -10.23
C ILE A 372 6.42 10.86 -11.06
N VAL A 373 6.40 11.11 -12.37
CA VAL A 373 5.21 11.04 -13.26
C VAL A 373 5.66 10.65 -14.67
N HIS A 374 4.77 10.09 -15.48
CA HIS A 374 5.03 9.93 -16.91
C HIS A 374 5.09 11.29 -17.61
N THR A 375 6.02 11.46 -18.55
CA THR A 375 6.24 12.73 -19.30
C THR A 375 4.96 13.32 -19.89
N LEU A 376 4.14 12.49 -20.55
CA LEU A 376 2.85 12.89 -21.14
C LEU A 376 1.84 13.46 -20.13
N LYS A 377 1.83 12.95 -18.90
CA LYS A 377 0.88 13.37 -17.85
C LYS A 377 1.41 14.52 -17.00
N ALA A 378 2.72 14.78 -17.02
CA ALA A 378 3.38 15.73 -16.13
C ALA A 378 2.75 17.13 -16.16
N GLN A 379 2.37 17.63 -17.35
CA GLN A 379 1.74 18.95 -17.47
C GLN A 379 0.34 19.01 -16.84
N ARG A 380 -0.48 17.97 -17.04
CA ARG A 380 -1.83 17.89 -16.47
C ARG A 380 -1.77 17.80 -14.94
N VAL A 381 -1.02 16.82 -14.45
CA VAL A 381 -0.86 16.56 -13.01
C VAL A 381 -0.24 17.77 -12.31
N GLY A 382 0.82 18.34 -12.86
CA GLY A 382 1.46 19.54 -12.28
C GLY A 382 0.53 20.74 -12.21
N ARG A 383 -0.36 20.93 -13.19
CA ARG A 383 -1.36 22.00 -13.14
C ARG A 383 -2.42 21.75 -12.08
N GLU A 384 -2.95 20.53 -12.00
CA GLU A 384 -3.97 20.14 -11.02
C GLU A 384 -3.46 20.27 -9.57
N LEU A 385 -2.24 19.82 -9.30
CA LEU A 385 -1.59 19.97 -7.99
C LEU A 385 -1.46 21.45 -7.59
N VAL A 386 -0.97 22.28 -8.52
CA VAL A 386 -0.76 23.72 -8.27
C VAL A 386 -2.10 24.46 -8.09
N GLU A 387 -3.14 24.13 -8.87
CA GLU A 387 -4.48 24.71 -8.74
C GLU A 387 -5.16 24.32 -7.42
N LYS A 388 -4.99 23.08 -6.95
CA LYS A 388 -5.52 22.65 -5.66
C LYS A 388 -4.77 23.29 -4.50
N LEU A 389 -3.44 23.33 -4.54
CA LEU A 389 -2.62 24.01 -3.52
C LEU A 389 -3.01 25.48 -3.32
N LYS A 390 -3.34 26.18 -4.41
CA LYS A 390 -3.82 27.56 -4.36
C LYS A 390 -5.09 27.75 -3.51
N LYS A 391 -5.95 26.72 -3.44
CA LYS A 391 -7.22 26.78 -2.67
C LYS A 391 -7.01 26.62 -1.18
N PHE A 392 -5.99 25.87 -0.76
CA PHE A 392 -5.73 25.58 0.66
C PHE A 392 -4.73 26.52 1.31
N ILE A 393 -3.81 27.10 0.54
CA ILE A 393 -2.83 28.04 1.10
C ILE A 393 -3.50 29.39 1.31
N ASP A 394 -3.54 29.82 2.57
CA ASP A 394 -4.09 31.11 2.95
C ASP A 394 -3.31 32.29 2.36
N ARG A 395 -4.03 33.37 2.10
CA ARG A 395 -3.42 34.61 1.59
C ARG A 395 -2.59 35.27 2.69
N GLN A 396 -1.29 35.42 2.44
CA GLN A 396 -0.39 36.13 3.34
C GLN A 396 -0.20 37.60 2.93
N MET A 397 0.54 38.37 3.75
CA MET A 397 0.85 39.78 3.49
C MET A 397 1.84 40.00 2.34
N PHE A 398 2.44 38.92 1.83
CA PHE A 398 3.28 38.89 0.63
C PHE A 398 2.71 37.93 -0.41
N GLU A 399 3.23 38.03 -1.63
CA GLU A 399 2.79 37.20 -2.76
C GLU A 399 3.47 35.82 -2.67
N ILE A 400 2.66 34.77 -2.68
CA ILE A 400 3.13 33.38 -2.66
C ILE A 400 3.06 32.85 -4.09
N THR A 401 4.19 32.36 -4.60
CA THR A 401 4.26 31.73 -5.92
C THR A 401 4.36 30.22 -5.75
N ILE A 402 3.41 29.50 -6.33
CA ILE A 402 3.36 28.04 -6.36
C ILE A 402 3.75 27.61 -7.76
N GLN A 403 4.73 26.73 -7.88
CA GLN A 403 5.28 26.30 -9.17
C GLN A 403 5.39 24.78 -9.19
N ALA A 404 5.10 24.16 -10.32
CA ALA A 404 5.49 22.79 -10.59
C ALA A 404 6.63 22.81 -11.61
N ALA A 405 7.71 22.09 -11.34
CA ALA A 405 8.88 22.03 -12.21
C ALA A 405 9.33 20.59 -12.48
N ILE A 406 9.93 20.41 -13.64
CA ILE A 406 10.68 19.21 -14.01
C ILE A 406 12.14 19.63 -14.12
N GLY A 407 12.93 19.30 -13.10
CA GLY A 407 14.27 19.84 -12.93
C GLY A 407 14.25 21.38 -12.91
N VAL A 408 14.84 22.02 -13.92
CA VAL A 408 14.91 23.49 -14.02
C VAL A 408 13.68 24.09 -14.73
N LYS A 409 12.95 23.30 -15.51
CA LYS A 409 11.84 23.79 -16.34
C LYS A 409 10.55 23.87 -15.53
N ILE A 410 10.02 25.08 -15.35
CA ILE A 410 8.70 25.29 -14.75
C ILE A 410 7.62 24.95 -15.78
N ILE A 411 6.72 24.02 -15.44
CA ILE A 411 5.63 23.57 -16.30
C ILE A 411 4.28 24.20 -15.96
N ALA A 412 4.04 24.50 -14.69
CA ALA A 412 2.84 25.15 -14.20
C ALA A 412 3.19 26.15 -13.11
N ARG A 413 2.44 27.26 -13.04
CA ARG A 413 2.66 28.32 -12.07
C ARG A 413 1.34 28.98 -11.71
N GLU A 414 1.08 29.07 -10.41
CA GLU A 414 0.00 29.88 -9.85
C GLU A 414 0.55 30.88 -8.84
N THR A 415 -0.16 31.99 -8.68
CA THR A 415 0.20 33.05 -7.75
C THR A 415 -0.97 33.34 -6.83
N ILE A 416 -0.72 33.28 -5.52
CA ILE A 416 -1.66 33.75 -4.50
C ILE A 416 -1.38 35.23 -4.25
N THR A 417 -2.41 36.04 -4.44
CA THR A 417 -2.29 37.50 -4.32
C THR A 417 -2.18 37.92 -2.86
N ALA A 418 -1.20 38.78 -2.59
CA ALA A 418 -0.92 39.29 -1.24
C ALA A 418 -2.08 40.10 -0.67
N LEU A 419 -2.39 39.90 0.61
CA LEU A 419 -3.26 40.80 1.37
C LEU A 419 -2.68 42.22 1.37
N ARG A 420 -3.57 43.20 1.23
CA ARG A 420 -3.21 44.63 1.14
C ARG A 420 -4.02 45.41 2.16
N LYS A 421 -3.33 46.02 3.13
CA LYS A 421 -3.90 47.11 3.91
C LYS A 421 -4.13 48.32 2.99
N ASN A 422 -5.30 48.95 3.06
CA ASN A 422 -5.56 50.18 2.33
C ASN A 422 -4.85 51.37 3.02
N VAL A 423 -3.57 51.55 2.71
CA VAL A 423 -2.74 52.63 3.27
C VAL A 423 -3.19 54.05 2.85
N LEU A 424 -4.01 54.16 1.81
CA LEU A 424 -4.51 55.44 1.29
C LEU A 424 -5.83 55.88 1.93
N ALA A 425 -6.44 55.06 2.80
CA ALA A 425 -7.77 55.35 3.36
C ALA A 425 -7.86 56.67 4.13
N LYS A 426 -6.76 57.14 4.73
CA LYS A 426 -6.69 58.43 5.47
C LYS A 426 -6.14 59.60 4.63
N CYS A 427 -5.90 59.39 3.33
CA CYS A 427 -5.34 60.40 2.42
C CYS A 427 -6.46 61.09 1.63
N TYR A 428 -7.13 62.07 2.25
CA TYR A 428 -8.23 62.83 1.65
C TYR A 428 -7.78 63.94 0.68
N GLY A 429 -6.48 64.26 0.62
CA GLY A 429 -5.92 65.32 -0.23
C GLY A 429 -5.41 64.87 -1.61
N GLY A 430 -5.18 65.85 -2.50
CA GLY A 430 -4.62 65.68 -3.84
C GLY A 430 -3.10 65.46 -3.90
N ASP A 431 -2.39 65.51 -2.76
CA ASP A 431 -0.93 65.38 -2.71
C ASP A 431 -0.46 63.96 -3.09
N VAL A 432 0.04 63.84 -4.32
CA VAL A 432 0.59 62.62 -4.92
C VAL A 432 1.83 62.14 -4.18
N THR A 433 2.63 63.04 -3.62
CA THR A 433 3.91 62.69 -2.97
C THR A 433 3.68 61.88 -1.70
N ARG A 434 2.70 62.27 -0.88
CA ARG A 434 2.28 61.53 0.32
C ARG A 434 1.74 60.14 0.00
N LYS A 435 0.94 60.01 -1.08
CA LYS A 435 0.43 58.71 -1.56
C LYS A 435 1.58 57.80 -2.01
N ARG A 436 2.53 58.32 -2.79
CA ARG A 436 3.72 57.57 -3.24
C ARG A 436 4.57 57.07 -2.08
N LYS A 437 4.88 57.93 -1.09
CA LYS A 437 5.67 57.56 0.09
C LYS A 437 5.07 56.39 0.88
N LEU A 438 3.74 56.36 1.02
CA LEU A 438 3.04 55.26 1.71
C LEU A 438 3.06 53.96 0.89
N LEU A 439 2.91 54.06 -0.43
CA LEU A 439 2.98 52.90 -1.33
C LEU A 439 4.40 52.31 -1.38
N GLU A 440 5.44 53.14 -1.40
CA GLU A 440 6.84 52.70 -1.36
C GLU A 440 7.16 51.97 -0.06
N LYS A 441 6.77 52.53 1.10
CA LYS A 441 6.91 51.84 2.39
C LYS A 441 6.20 50.50 2.42
N GLN A 442 4.98 50.42 1.86
CA GLN A 442 4.25 49.16 1.77
C GLN A 442 4.97 48.14 0.87
N LYS A 443 5.50 48.60 -0.28
CA LYS A 443 6.23 47.75 -1.23
C LYS A 443 7.52 47.19 -0.63
N GLU A 444 8.30 48.01 0.06
CA GLU A 444 9.52 47.58 0.77
C GLU A 444 9.20 46.61 1.90
N GLY A 445 8.18 46.90 2.70
CA GLY A 445 7.70 46.01 3.76
C GLY A 445 7.33 44.63 3.21
N LYS A 446 6.59 44.57 2.09
CA LYS A 446 6.25 43.31 1.41
C LYS A 446 7.48 42.59 0.85
N LYS A 447 8.46 43.31 0.29
CA LYS A 447 9.72 42.72 -0.21
C LYS A 447 10.57 42.16 0.93
N ARG A 448 10.52 42.75 2.12
CA ARG A 448 11.17 42.22 3.33
C ARG A 448 10.44 40.98 3.83
N MET A 449 9.11 41.03 3.93
CA MET A 449 8.29 39.89 4.33
C MET A 449 8.46 38.70 3.39
N LYS A 450 8.52 38.90 2.07
CA LYS A 450 8.74 37.81 1.09
C LYS A 450 10.09 37.11 1.25
N ARG A 451 11.13 37.79 1.74
CA ARG A 451 12.47 37.20 1.93
C ARG A 451 12.59 36.36 3.20
N ILE A 452 11.78 36.67 4.21
CA ILE A 452 11.88 36.06 5.55
C ILE A 452 10.72 35.09 5.78
N GLY A 453 9.58 35.31 5.12
CA GLY A 453 8.37 34.51 5.32
C GLY A 453 8.51 33.12 4.75
N SER A 454 8.51 32.12 5.64
CA SER A 454 8.14 30.75 5.32
C SER A 454 6.63 30.67 5.09
N VAL A 455 6.23 29.80 4.18
CA VAL A 455 4.81 29.49 3.96
C VAL A 455 4.57 28.13 4.58
N ASP A 456 3.80 28.11 5.66
CA ASP A 456 3.34 26.85 6.25
C ASP A 456 2.20 26.31 5.40
N ILE A 457 2.27 25.02 5.07
CA ILE A 457 1.25 24.33 4.31
C ILE A 457 0.29 23.70 5.34
N PRO A 458 -1.00 24.02 5.31
CA PRO A 458 -1.95 23.41 6.22
C PRO A 458 -2.05 21.90 5.97
N GLN A 459 -2.25 21.13 7.04
CA GLN A 459 -2.29 19.66 6.99
C GLN A 459 -3.40 19.14 6.06
N GLU A 460 -4.55 19.82 6.03
CA GLU A 460 -5.68 19.52 5.15
C GLU A 460 -5.28 19.52 3.66
N ALA A 461 -4.31 20.36 3.28
CA ALA A 461 -3.83 20.40 1.91
C ALA A 461 -3.16 19.08 1.50
N PHE A 462 -2.43 18.42 2.41
CA PHE A 462 -1.79 17.13 2.12
C PHE A 462 -2.83 16.01 1.95
N HIS A 463 -3.87 15.99 2.77
CA HIS A 463 -4.93 14.98 2.66
C HIS A 463 -5.71 15.09 1.35
N GLU A 464 -6.04 16.31 0.91
CA GLU A 464 -6.74 16.51 -0.36
C GLU A 464 -5.84 16.30 -1.59
N LEU A 465 -4.51 16.42 -1.44
CA LEU A 465 -3.53 16.10 -2.48
C LEU A 465 -3.41 14.59 -2.76
N LEU A 466 -3.77 13.74 -1.78
CA LEU A 466 -3.88 12.30 -1.97
C LEU A 466 -4.96 11.92 -3.00
N LYS A 467 -6.02 12.73 -3.12
CA LYS A 467 -7.17 12.46 -4.01
C LYS A 467 -6.98 12.93 -5.46
N VAL A 468 -5.83 13.51 -5.79
CA VAL A 468 -5.57 14.19 -7.08
C VAL A 468 -4.58 13.41 -7.92
N SER A 469 -3.65 12.77 -7.24
CA SER A 469 -2.41 12.26 -7.81
C SER A 469 -2.63 10.92 -8.42
#